data_AF-A0A970I855-F1
#
_entry.id   AF-A0A970I855-F1
#
_cell.length_a   1.000
_cell.length_b   1.000
_cell.length_c   1.000
_cell.angle_alpha   90.00
_cell.angle_beta   90.00
_cell.angle_gamma   90.00
#
_symmetry.space_group_name_H-M   'P 1'
#
loop_
_entity.id
_entity.type
_entity.pdbx_description
1 polymer ?
#
loop_
_entity_poly.entity_id
_entity_poly.type
_entity_poly.pdbx_seq_one_letter_code
_entity_poly.pdbx_strand_id
1 'polypeptide(L)'
;MKTITRSDVFKQYAIISAVISDFQNLNYDEDYPEYNTDLDHLTLGRNEALYHKSFIFMLPHNDINTYTEALSEKLEKLFKALNINEFVLVSVPNSNIIGDTTITEPKFVKAQNYLQQFTKNKNYNEAFIFDIKDVSRMIHAYFWLSRLDMSLPEQLFFFDSKQQFFFFICKRGNIHLTVLDKNINLSNEVIKQNGFLPDADIDQF
;
A
#
# COMPACT_ATOMS: atom_id res chain seq x y z
N MET A 1 -5.04 12.73 8.62
CA MET A 1 -4.64 12.57 7.20
C MET A 1 -4.45 13.90 6.47
N LYS A 2 -3.47 13.98 5.56
CA LYS A 2 -3.21 15.07 4.61
C LYS A 2 -2.81 14.50 3.23
N THR A 3 -3.00 15.27 2.18
CA THR A 3 -2.49 14.97 0.83
C THR A 3 -1.06 15.49 0.67
N ILE A 4 -0.26 14.81 -0.14
CA ILE A 4 1.09 15.23 -0.58
C ILE A 4 1.27 14.86 -2.05
N THR A 5 2.02 15.64 -2.82
CA THR A 5 2.29 15.32 -4.22
C THR A 5 3.28 14.15 -4.33
N ARG A 6 3.20 13.31 -5.36
CA ARG A 6 4.19 12.27 -5.66
C ARG A 6 5.60 12.87 -5.75
N SER A 7 5.72 14.02 -6.42
CA SER A 7 7.00 14.73 -6.53
C SER A 7 7.59 15.08 -5.16
N ASP A 8 6.76 15.57 -4.23
CA ASP A 8 7.21 15.88 -2.87
C ASP A 8 7.51 14.62 -2.08
N VAL A 9 6.76 13.52 -2.29
CA VAL A 9 7.09 12.21 -1.72
C VAL A 9 8.49 11.77 -2.16
N PHE A 10 8.77 11.78 -3.46
CA PHE A 10 10.06 11.33 -3.99
C PHE A 10 11.23 12.21 -3.57
N LYS A 11 11.00 13.51 -3.34
CA LYS A 11 12.00 14.43 -2.78
C LYS A 11 12.27 14.21 -1.29
N GLN A 12 11.22 13.91 -0.51
CA GLN A 12 11.32 13.79 0.95
C GLN A 12 11.69 12.38 1.42
N TYR A 13 11.30 11.35 0.64
CA TYR A 13 11.42 9.95 1.01
C TYR A 13 12.20 9.18 -0.06
N ALA A 14 13.53 9.26 0.03
CA ALA A 14 14.43 8.67 -0.96
C ALA A 14 14.26 7.14 -1.13
N ILE A 15 13.95 6.42 -0.04
CA ILE A 15 13.73 4.97 -0.10
C ILE A 15 12.39 4.66 -0.78
N ILE A 16 11.35 5.46 -0.55
CA ILE A 16 10.08 5.32 -1.29
C ILE A 16 10.34 5.51 -2.80
N SER A 17 11.10 6.53 -3.18
CA SER A 17 11.48 6.76 -4.58
C SER A 17 12.24 5.57 -5.17
N ALA A 18 13.17 4.98 -4.42
CA ALA A 18 13.94 3.80 -4.83
C ALA A 18 13.03 2.59 -5.07
N VAL A 19 12.19 2.24 -4.10
CA VAL A 19 11.25 1.11 -4.19
C VAL A 19 10.27 1.29 -5.36
N ILE A 20 9.71 2.48 -5.55
CA ILE A 20 8.79 2.75 -6.66
C ILE A 20 9.52 2.60 -8.00
N SER A 21 10.75 3.11 -8.11
CA SER A 21 11.57 2.95 -9.32
C SER A 21 11.86 1.48 -9.62
N ASP A 22 12.29 0.69 -8.62
CA ASP A 22 12.55 -0.74 -8.76
C ASP A 22 11.32 -1.50 -9.28
N PHE A 23 10.15 -1.30 -8.65
CA PHE A 23 8.92 -1.97 -9.05
C PHE A 23 8.44 -1.54 -10.44
N GLN A 24 8.58 -0.27 -10.80
CA GLN A 24 8.21 0.21 -12.13
C GLN A 24 9.18 -0.29 -13.22
N ASN A 25 10.48 -0.39 -12.93
CA ASN A 25 11.47 -0.97 -13.85
C ASN A 25 11.17 -2.44 -14.17
N LEU A 26 10.65 -3.22 -13.21
CA LEU A 26 10.25 -4.61 -13.44
C LEU A 26 9.07 -4.75 -14.42
N ASN A 27 8.26 -3.69 -14.56
CA ASN A 27 7.10 -3.66 -15.46
C ASN A 27 7.33 -2.80 -16.71
N TYR A 28 8.53 -2.23 -16.87
CA TYR A 28 8.87 -1.40 -18.02
C TYR A 28 9.14 -2.29 -19.24
N ASP A 29 8.51 -1.95 -20.36
CA ASP A 29 8.67 -2.66 -21.62
C ASP A 29 8.90 -1.66 -22.75
N GLU A 30 10.13 -1.63 -23.29
CA GLU A 30 10.52 -0.71 -24.37
C GLU A 30 9.72 -0.92 -25.65
N ASP A 31 9.24 -2.15 -25.89
CA ASP A 31 8.53 -2.51 -27.11
C ASP A 31 7.05 -2.09 -27.05
N TYR A 32 6.54 -1.70 -25.88
CA TYR A 32 5.13 -1.31 -25.67
C TYR A 32 5.02 0.01 -24.87
N PRO A 33 5.31 1.16 -25.51
CA PRO A 33 5.34 2.46 -24.87
C PRO A 33 4.00 2.87 -24.23
N GLU A 34 2.88 2.33 -24.71
CA GLU A 34 1.55 2.55 -24.13
C GLU A 34 1.42 2.03 -22.69
N TYR A 35 2.21 1.03 -22.28
CA TYR A 35 2.21 0.54 -20.90
C TYR A 35 3.12 1.36 -19.96
N ASN A 36 3.89 2.29 -20.53
CA ASN A 36 4.89 3.06 -19.79
C ASN A 36 4.42 4.47 -19.39
N THR A 37 3.19 4.89 -19.77
CA THR A 37 2.71 6.26 -19.56
C THR A 37 2.58 6.66 -18.09
N ASP A 38 2.40 5.68 -17.22
CA ASP A 38 2.12 5.88 -15.79
C ASP A 38 3.36 5.59 -14.92
N LEU A 39 4.55 5.52 -15.52
CA LEU A 39 5.80 5.17 -14.83
C LEU A 39 6.66 6.41 -14.55
N ASP A 40 7.01 6.60 -13.27
CA ASP A 40 7.86 7.70 -12.81
C ASP A 40 9.36 7.39 -12.94
N HIS A 41 9.76 6.10 -13.01
CA HIS A 41 11.15 5.63 -12.91
C HIS A 41 12.11 6.27 -13.92
N LEU A 42 11.61 6.67 -15.11
CA LEU A 42 12.40 7.37 -16.12
C LEU A 42 12.92 8.73 -15.61
N THR A 43 12.23 9.33 -14.63
CA THR A 43 12.59 10.59 -13.99
C THR A 43 13.20 10.40 -12.60
N LEU A 44 12.91 9.27 -11.94
CA LEU A 44 13.48 8.90 -10.65
C LEU A 44 14.83 8.24 -10.91
N GLY A 45 15.92 9.00 -10.75
CA GLY A 45 17.28 8.48 -10.89
C GLY A 45 17.48 7.15 -10.13
N ARG A 46 18.40 6.31 -10.62
CA ARG A 46 18.61 4.96 -10.05
C ARG A 46 19.13 5.05 -8.62
N ASN A 47 18.25 4.79 -7.66
CA ASN A 47 18.57 4.47 -6.29
C ASN A 47 18.04 3.05 -6.04
N GLU A 48 18.91 2.12 -5.68
CA GLU A 48 18.50 0.76 -5.33
C GLU A 48 17.99 0.75 -3.89
N ALA A 49 16.79 0.20 -3.66
CA ALA A 49 16.32 -0.04 -2.30
C ALA A 49 17.01 -1.29 -1.73
N LEU A 50 17.37 -1.23 -0.45
CA LEU A 50 17.89 -2.39 0.27
C LEU A 50 16.74 -3.18 0.87
N TYR A 51 16.36 -4.27 0.21
CA TYR A 51 15.36 -5.21 0.70
C TYR A 51 16.01 -6.21 1.66
N HIS A 52 15.49 -6.31 2.89
CA HIS A 52 16.06 -7.21 3.89
C HIS A 52 15.27 -8.49 4.07
N LYS A 53 13.94 -8.39 4.18
CA LYS A 53 13.05 -9.54 4.35
C LYS A 53 11.69 -9.22 3.74
N SER A 54 11.06 -10.21 3.12
CA SER A 54 9.69 -10.12 2.65
C SER A 54 8.84 -11.19 3.32
N PHE A 55 7.60 -10.85 3.60
CA PHE A 55 6.62 -11.72 4.23
C PHE A 55 5.33 -11.65 3.42
N ILE A 56 4.72 -12.80 3.22
CA ILE A 56 3.37 -12.90 2.71
C ILE A 56 2.55 -13.60 3.78
N PHE A 57 1.45 -12.99 4.18
CA PHE A 57 0.59 -13.55 5.21
C PHE A 57 -0.86 -13.19 4.98
N MET A 58 -1.75 -14.01 5.52
CA MET A 58 -3.19 -13.82 5.41
C MET A 58 -3.85 -13.77 6.79
N LEU A 59 -5.01 -13.12 6.84
CA LEU A 59 -5.88 -13.17 8.01
C LEU A 59 -6.88 -14.32 7.82
N PRO A 60 -6.89 -15.35 8.69
CA PRO A 60 -7.90 -16.40 8.65
C PRO A 60 -9.26 -15.83 9.08
N HIS A 61 -10.03 -15.31 8.12
CA HIS A 61 -11.32 -14.68 8.38
C HIS A 61 -12.27 -14.85 7.20
N ASN A 62 -13.45 -15.42 7.46
CA ASN A 62 -14.37 -15.87 6.40
C ASN A 62 -15.53 -14.89 6.12
N ASP A 63 -15.81 -13.94 7.02
CA ASP A 63 -16.89 -12.96 6.83
C ASP A 63 -16.36 -11.65 6.25
N ILE A 64 -16.69 -11.41 4.98
CA ILE A 64 -16.28 -10.23 4.22
C ILE A 64 -16.73 -8.90 4.86
N ASN A 65 -17.84 -8.90 5.61
CA ASN A 65 -18.38 -7.66 6.18
C ASN A 65 -17.59 -7.19 7.39
N THR A 66 -16.99 -8.13 8.13
CA THR A 66 -16.17 -7.88 9.31
C THR A 66 -14.67 -8.01 9.01
N TYR A 67 -14.29 -8.48 7.83
CA TYR A 67 -12.91 -8.69 7.40
C TYR A 67 -12.02 -7.46 7.60
N THR A 68 -12.43 -6.31 7.07
CA THR A 68 -11.63 -5.08 7.16
C THR A 68 -11.42 -4.60 8.59
N GLU A 69 -12.39 -4.81 9.47
CA GLU A 69 -12.28 -4.46 10.89
C GLU A 69 -11.28 -5.37 11.60
N ALA A 70 -11.43 -6.69 11.42
CA ALA A 70 -10.51 -7.68 11.97
C ALA A 70 -9.08 -7.48 11.45
N LEU A 71 -8.92 -7.21 10.15
CA LEU A 71 -7.63 -6.93 9.53
C LEU A 71 -6.99 -5.67 10.11
N SER A 72 -7.77 -4.59 10.23
CA SER A 72 -7.28 -3.33 10.79
C SER A 72 -6.82 -3.49 12.23
N GLU A 73 -7.57 -4.22 13.05
CA GLU A 73 -7.19 -4.48 14.44
C GLU A 73 -5.84 -5.21 14.54
N LYS A 74 -5.63 -6.26 13.74
CA LYS A 74 -4.38 -7.04 13.75
C LYS A 74 -3.21 -6.23 13.20
N LEU A 75 -3.42 -5.48 12.12
CA LEU A 75 -2.39 -4.60 11.54
C LEU A 75 -2.02 -3.48 12.51
N GLU A 76 -2.99 -2.81 13.14
CA GLU A 76 -2.70 -1.78 14.15
C GLU A 76 -1.90 -2.33 15.33
N LYS A 77 -2.22 -3.54 15.81
CA LYS A 77 -1.46 -4.20 16.88
C LYS A 77 -0.02 -4.46 16.45
N LEU A 78 0.17 -5.00 15.23
CA LEU A 78 1.49 -5.22 14.64
C LEU A 78 2.27 -3.91 14.51
N PHE A 79 1.64 -2.86 13.98
CA PHE A 79 2.30 -1.58 13.75
C PHE A 79 2.69 -0.86 15.05
N LYS A 80 1.85 -0.96 16.08
CA LYS A 80 2.18 -0.47 17.43
C LYS A 80 3.38 -1.21 18.02
N ALA A 81 3.45 -2.54 17.86
CA ALA A 81 4.59 -3.34 18.33
C ALA A 81 5.91 -2.96 17.64
N LEU A 82 5.83 -2.44 16.40
CA LEU A 82 6.96 -1.96 15.62
C LEU A 82 7.24 -0.45 15.79
N ASN A 83 6.53 0.24 16.69
CA ASN A 83 6.66 1.69 16.94
C ASN A 83 6.43 2.57 15.70
N ILE A 84 5.47 2.18 14.87
CA ILE A 84 5.04 2.94 13.69
C ILE A 84 3.84 3.82 14.07
N ASN A 85 3.92 5.10 13.73
CA ASN A 85 2.90 6.07 14.10
C ASN A 85 2.32 6.83 12.91
N GLU A 86 2.96 6.80 11.75
CA GLU A 86 2.57 7.55 10.56
C GLU A 86 2.95 6.76 9.31
N PHE A 87 2.10 6.87 8.29
CA PHE A 87 2.24 6.19 7.01
C PHE A 87 2.26 7.19 5.85
N VAL A 88 2.98 6.81 4.79
CA VAL A 88 2.90 7.40 3.46
C VAL A 88 2.28 6.37 2.53
N LEU A 89 1.17 6.70 1.90
CA LEU A 89 0.50 5.85 0.93
C LEU A 89 0.64 6.40 -0.48
N VAL A 90 1.18 5.59 -1.36
CA VAL A 90 1.47 5.93 -2.76
C VAL A 90 1.28 4.69 -3.63
N SER A 91 0.67 4.85 -4.80
CA SER A 91 0.56 3.77 -5.78
C SER A 91 1.87 3.59 -6.54
N VAL A 92 2.21 2.35 -6.89
CA VAL A 92 3.34 2.06 -7.78
C VAL A 92 3.14 2.77 -9.12
N PRO A 93 2.14 2.45 -9.96
CA PRO A 93 1.84 3.27 -11.14
C PRO A 93 1.24 4.62 -10.73
N ASN A 94 1.56 5.66 -11.49
CA ASN A 94 0.97 7.00 -11.37
C ASN A 94 -0.47 7.01 -11.92
N SER A 95 -1.37 6.37 -11.19
CA SER A 95 -2.74 6.09 -11.59
C SER A 95 -3.75 6.58 -10.54
N ASN A 96 -5.02 6.70 -10.93
CA ASN A 96 -6.08 7.13 -10.02
C ASN A 96 -6.26 6.15 -8.85
N ILE A 97 -6.29 6.66 -7.62
CA ILE A 97 -6.49 5.88 -6.39
C ILE A 97 -7.87 6.12 -5.73
N ILE A 98 -8.77 6.84 -6.40
CA ILE A 98 -10.13 7.15 -5.91
C ILE A 98 -11.21 6.27 -6.56
N GLY A 99 -10.86 5.63 -7.68
CA GLY A 99 -11.69 4.68 -8.41
C GLY A 99 -12.75 5.31 -9.31
N ASP A 100 -13.44 4.46 -10.07
CA ASP A 100 -14.45 4.83 -11.06
C ASP A 100 -15.71 5.43 -10.41
N THR A 101 -16.01 6.68 -10.77
CA THR A 101 -17.17 7.43 -10.27
C THR A 101 -18.53 6.93 -10.79
N THR A 102 -18.54 6.01 -11.75
CA THR A 102 -19.79 5.41 -12.27
C THR A 102 -20.31 4.25 -11.40
N ILE A 103 -19.47 3.71 -10.51
CA ILE A 103 -19.84 2.61 -9.60
C ILE A 103 -20.78 3.16 -8.51
N THR A 104 -21.97 2.55 -8.40
CA THR A 104 -23.03 2.99 -7.46
C THR A 104 -23.19 2.11 -6.22
N GLU A 105 -22.39 1.04 -6.09
CA GLU A 105 -22.44 0.12 -4.94
C GLU A 105 -22.19 0.88 -3.62
N PRO A 106 -23.09 0.80 -2.61
CA PRO A 106 -23.01 1.66 -1.42
C PRO A 106 -21.69 1.60 -0.64
N LYS A 107 -21.05 0.42 -0.58
CA LYS A 107 -19.75 0.25 0.09
C LYS A 107 -18.63 0.98 -0.65
N PHE A 108 -18.65 0.92 -1.97
CA PHE A 108 -17.72 1.66 -2.83
C PHE A 108 -17.90 3.16 -2.67
N VAL A 109 -19.13 3.65 -2.82
CA VAL A 109 -19.46 5.08 -2.70
C VAL A 109 -19.04 5.63 -1.34
N LYS A 110 -19.27 4.88 -0.25
CA LYS A 110 -18.83 5.27 1.10
C LYS A 110 -17.30 5.38 1.19
N ALA A 111 -16.57 4.40 0.66
CA ALA A 111 -15.10 4.40 0.63
C ALA A 111 -14.55 5.56 -0.22
N GLN A 112 -15.13 5.78 -1.41
CA GLN A 112 -14.77 6.87 -2.31
C GLN A 112 -14.99 8.24 -1.66
N ASN A 113 -16.17 8.47 -1.06
CA ASN A 113 -16.49 9.71 -0.37
C ASN A 113 -15.52 10.00 0.79
N TYR A 114 -15.10 8.96 1.53
CA TYR A 114 -14.12 9.09 2.59
C TYR A 114 -12.76 9.61 2.08
N LEU A 115 -12.28 9.17 0.91
CA LEU A 115 -11.03 9.69 0.34
C LEU A 115 -11.21 11.08 -0.28
N GLN A 116 -12.33 11.30 -0.98
CA GLN A 116 -12.61 12.57 -1.67
C GLN A 116 -12.70 13.78 -0.74
N GLN A 117 -13.06 13.61 0.53
CA GLN A 117 -13.07 14.70 1.50
C GLN A 117 -11.68 15.34 1.70
N PHE A 118 -10.60 14.60 1.39
CA PHE A 118 -9.22 15.07 1.52
C PHE A 118 -8.63 15.52 0.19
N THR A 119 -8.92 14.81 -0.91
CA THR A 119 -8.34 15.12 -2.22
C THR A 119 -9.00 16.31 -2.90
N LYS A 120 -10.31 16.51 -2.64
CA LYS A 120 -11.17 17.45 -3.39
C LYS A 120 -11.13 17.23 -4.91
N ASN A 121 -10.64 16.08 -5.36
CA ASN A 121 -10.48 15.71 -6.76
C ASN A 121 -10.96 14.26 -6.96
N LYS A 122 -11.76 14.05 -8.00
CA LYS A 122 -12.32 12.75 -8.39
C LYS A 122 -11.29 11.85 -9.08
N ASN A 123 -10.26 12.45 -9.67
CA ASN A 123 -9.12 11.77 -10.28
C ASN A 123 -7.87 12.17 -9.51
N TYR A 124 -7.50 11.39 -8.52
CA TYR A 124 -6.35 11.68 -7.67
C TYR A 124 -5.35 10.55 -7.77
N ASN A 125 -4.13 10.88 -8.17
CA ASN A 125 -3.02 9.97 -8.43
C ASN A 125 -1.79 10.29 -7.57
N GLU A 126 -1.95 11.18 -6.59
CA GLU A 126 -0.88 11.61 -5.71
C GLU A 126 -0.72 10.66 -4.50
N ALA A 127 -0.42 11.18 -3.31
CA ALA A 127 -0.16 10.37 -2.13
C ALA A 127 -0.80 10.92 -0.86
N PHE A 128 -1.02 10.06 0.12
CA PHE A 128 -1.55 10.43 1.43
C PHE A 128 -0.49 10.27 2.52
N ILE A 129 -0.51 11.17 3.51
CA ILE A 129 0.19 10.99 4.78
C ILE A 129 -0.84 10.95 5.91
N PHE A 130 -0.76 9.95 6.78
CA PHE A 130 -1.73 9.77 7.85
C PHE A 130 -1.15 9.06 9.07
N ASP A 131 -1.74 9.36 10.23
CA ASP A 131 -1.36 8.74 11.49
C ASP A 131 -1.88 7.30 11.58
N ILE A 132 -1.27 6.47 12.43
CA ILE A 132 -1.71 5.10 12.71
C ILE A 132 -3.21 5.01 13.08
N LYS A 133 -3.77 6.05 13.70
CA LYS A 133 -5.20 6.12 14.06
C LYS A 133 -6.16 6.13 12.85
N ASP A 134 -5.65 6.47 11.66
CA ASP A 134 -6.40 6.51 10.41
C ASP A 134 -6.24 5.20 9.61
N VAL A 135 -5.35 4.28 10.01
CA VAL A 135 -5.04 3.02 9.30
C VAL A 135 -6.29 2.19 9.06
N SER A 136 -7.14 2.01 10.07
CA SER A 136 -8.37 1.23 9.92
C SER A 136 -9.28 1.77 8.81
N ARG A 137 -9.44 3.10 8.76
CA ARG A 137 -10.28 3.75 7.74
C ARG A 137 -9.64 3.64 6.36
N MET A 138 -8.32 3.72 6.27
CA MET A 138 -7.58 3.57 5.02
C MET A 138 -7.69 2.15 4.46
N ILE A 139 -7.46 1.13 5.30
CA ILE A 139 -7.62 -0.28 4.91
C ILE A 139 -9.06 -0.53 4.44
N HIS A 140 -10.05 -0.07 5.22
CA HIS A 140 -11.46 -0.26 4.87
C HIS A 140 -11.81 0.41 3.54
N ALA A 141 -11.35 1.64 3.30
CA ALA A 141 -11.60 2.35 2.06
C ALA A 141 -10.98 1.62 0.87
N TYR A 142 -9.68 1.33 0.91
CA TYR A 142 -8.99 0.70 -0.21
C TYR A 142 -9.40 -0.74 -0.47
N PHE A 143 -9.78 -1.47 0.57
CA PHE A 143 -10.36 -2.79 0.41
C PHE A 143 -11.62 -2.75 -0.45
N TRP A 144 -12.60 -1.88 -0.13
CA TRP A 144 -13.85 -1.82 -0.91
C TRP A 144 -13.64 -1.23 -2.29
N LEU A 145 -12.75 -0.24 -2.42
CA LEU A 145 -12.40 0.34 -3.71
C LEU A 145 -11.79 -0.74 -4.63
N SER A 146 -10.68 -1.37 -4.23
CA SER A 146 -10.00 -2.39 -5.04
C SER A 146 -10.83 -3.65 -5.32
N ARG A 147 -11.74 -4.02 -4.42
CA ARG A 147 -12.62 -5.19 -4.59
C ARG A 147 -13.69 -4.95 -5.67
N LEU A 148 -14.17 -3.71 -5.79
CA LEU A 148 -15.32 -3.36 -6.63
C LEU A 148 -14.93 -2.61 -7.92
N ASP A 149 -13.71 -2.09 -7.98
CA ASP A 149 -13.14 -1.44 -9.16
C ASP A 149 -11.83 -2.11 -9.56
N MET A 150 -11.87 -2.86 -10.67
CA MET A 150 -10.70 -3.57 -11.21
C MET A 150 -9.68 -2.63 -11.87
N SER A 151 -10.04 -1.38 -12.15
CA SER A 151 -9.13 -0.39 -12.76
C SER A 151 -8.14 0.21 -11.77
N LEU A 152 -8.38 0.04 -10.46
CA LEU A 152 -7.49 0.56 -9.44
C LEU A 152 -6.14 -0.17 -9.42
N PRO A 153 -5.05 0.54 -9.07
CA PRO A 153 -3.74 -0.07 -8.94
C PRO A 153 -3.76 -1.12 -7.83
N GLU A 154 -3.28 -2.31 -8.15
CA GLU A 154 -3.13 -3.40 -7.17
C GLU A 154 -2.02 -3.10 -6.15
N GLN A 155 -0.93 -2.50 -6.63
CA GLN A 155 0.23 -2.16 -5.82
C GLN A 155 0.08 -0.76 -5.24
N LEU A 156 -0.79 -0.66 -4.23
CA LEU A 156 -0.93 0.53 -3.42
C LEU A 156 -0.14 0.35 -2.12
N PHE A 157 1.02 1.00 -2.06
CA PHE A 157 1.99 0.76 -0.99
C PHE A 157 1.75 1.68 0.20
N PHE A 158 1.80 1.09 1.38
CA PHE A 158 1.75 1.73 2.68
C PHE A 158 3.15 1.66 3.30
N PHE A 159 3.91 2.75 3.17
CA PHE A 159 5.21 2.89 3.82
C PHE A 159 5.02 3.46 5.21
N ASP A 160 5.82 3.06 6.19
CA ASP A 160 5.98 3.89 7.38
C ASP A 160 6.79 5.15 7.03
N SER A 161 6.54 6.25 7.74
CA SER A 161 7.22 7.51 7.43
C SER A 161 8.72 7.53 7.76
N LYS A 162 9.23 6.54 8.51
CA LYS A 162 10.67 6.35 8.73
C LYS A 162 11.30 5.45 7.66
N GLN A 163 10.52 4.95 6.70
CA GLN A 163 10.95 4.13 5.57
C GLN A 163 11.63 2.82 6.00
N GLN A 164 11.14 2.21 7.08
CA GLN A 164 11.66 0.97 7.64
C GLN A 164 11.02 -0.29 7.03
N PHE A 165 9.82 -0.18 6.48
CA PHE A 165 9.12 -1.21 5.75
C PHE A 165 8.01 -0.61 4.85
N PHE A 166 7.45 -1.43 3.98
CA PHE A 166 6.18 -1.15 3.34
C PHE A 166 5.31 -2.39 3.27
N PHE A 167 4.01 -2.20 3.06
CA PHE A 167 3.13 -3.30 2.74
C PHE A 167 2.06 -2.90 1.72
N PHE A 168 1.43 -3.91 1.11
CA PHE A 168 0.20 -3.75 0.35
C PHE A 168 -0.69 -4.98 0.51
N ILE A 169 -1.97 -4.81 0.20
CA ILE A 169 -2.96 -5.89 0.22
C ILE A 169 -3.25 -6.26 -1.24
N CYS A 170 -2.88 -7.47 -1.67
CA CYS A 170 -3.15 -7.89 -3.05
C CYS A 170 -4.63 -8.21 -3.25
N LYS A 171 -5.05 -8.41 -4.51
CA LYS A 171 -6.46 -8.69 -4.85
C LYS A 171 -7.02 -9.95 -4.19
N ARG A 172 -6.15 -10.88 -3.76
CA ARG A 172 -6.53 -12.10 -3.03
C ARG A 172 -6.74 -11.87 -1.53
N GLY A 173 -6.45 -10.67 -1.02
CA GLY A 173 -6.52 -10.33 0.40
C GLY A 173 -5.27 -10.68 1.20
N ASN A 174 -4.24 -11.27 0.57
CA ASN A 174 -2.95 -11.50 1.21
C ASN A 174 -2.22 -10.17 1.40
N ILE A 175 -1.48 -10.08 2.49
CA ILE A 175 -0.66 -8.92 2.83
C ILE A 175 0.77 -9.25 2.44
N HIS A 176 1.33 -8.44 1.56
CA HIS A 176 2.73 -8.48 1.18
C HIS A 176 3.42 -7.38 1.97
N LEU A 177 4.38 -7.75 2.81
CA LEU A 177 5.12 -6.83 3.67
C LEU A 177 6.61 -7.01 3.43
N THR A 178 7.32 -5.93 3.15
CA THR A 178 8.76 -5.95 2.94
C THR A 178 9.46 -5.01 3.90
N VAL A 179 10.44 -5.54 4.62
CA VAL A 179 11.30 -4.84 5.57
C VAL A 179 12.49 -4.25 4.82
N LEU A 180 12.71 -2.95 5.02
CA LEU A 180 13.76 -2.12 4.40
C LEU A 180 14.85 -1.70 5.40
N ASP A 181 14.58 -1.81 6.70
CA ASP A 181 15.57 -1.58 7.77
C ASP A 181 15.87 -2.88 8.52
N LYS A 182 17.12 -3.33 8.48
CA LYS A 182 17.60 -4.56 9.14
C LYS A 182 17.37 -4.59 10.65
N ASN A 183 17.16 -3.43 11.28
CA ASN A 183 16.93 -3.32 12.71
C ASN A 183 15.46 -3.60 13.09
N ILE A 184 14.55 -3.69 12.12
CA ILE A 184 13.18 -4.12 12.36
C ILE A 184 13.16 -5.62 12.66
N ASN A 185 12.84 -5.95 13.91
CA ASN A 185 12.69 -7.32 14.34
C ASN A 185 11.30 -7.86 13.99
N LEU A 186 11.10 -8.17 12.70
CA LEU A 186 9.92 -8.89 12.22
C LEU A 186 10.30 -10.33 11.85
N SER A 187 9.49 -11.27 12.31
CA SER A 187 9.64 -12.70 12.03
C SER A 187 8.28 -13.37 11.86
N ASN A 188 8.26 -14.59 11.34
CA ASN A 188 7.03 -15.39 11.21
C ASN A 188 6.35 -15.63 12.58
N GLU A 189 7.12 -15.72 13.66
CA GLU A 189 6.59 -15.84 15.02
C GLU A 189 5.87 -14.57 15.45
N VAL A 190 6.44 -13.39 15.19
CA VAL A 190 5.80 -12.09 15.48
C VAL A 190 4.51 -11.95 14.68
N ILE A 191 4.51 -12.34 13.40
CA ILE A 191 3.34 -12.32 12.52
C ILE A 191 2.24 -13.26 13.08
N LYS A 192 2.59 -14.49 13.44
CA LYS A 192 1.66 -15.48 14.05
C LYS A 192 1.09 -15.01 15.38
N GLN A 193 1.90 -14.41 16.26
CA GLN A 193 1.45 -13.86 17.54
C GLN A 193 0.45 -12.70 17.40
N ASN A 194 0.43 -12.06 16.23
CA ASN A 194 -0.55 -11.02 15.89
C ASN A 194 -1.77 -11.57 15.12
N GLY A 195 -1.92 -12.89 15.01
CA GLY A 195 -3.13 -13.55 14.50
C GLY A 195 -3.16 -13.78 13.00
N PHE A 196 -2.02 -13.61 12.31
CA PHE A 196 -1.89 -13.91 10.90
C PHE A 196 -1.35 -15.33 10.66
N LEU A 197 -1.68 -15.89 9.50
CA LEU A 197 -1.06 -17.10 8.99
C LEU A 197 -0.03 -16.71 7.93
N PRO A 198 1.27 -16.91 8.17
CA PRO A 198 2.27 -16.80 7.12
C PRO A 198 1.95 -17.77 5.99
N ASP A 199 2.04 -17.29 4.76
CA ASP A 199 2.11 -18.18 3.61
C ASP A 199 3.42 -18.96 3.76
N ALA A 200 3.39 -20.28 3.51
CA ALA A 200 4.56 -21.12 3.75
C ALA A 200 5.72 -20.64 2.85
N ASP A 201 6.81 -20.18 3.48
CA ASP A 201 8.10 -19.76 2.90
C ASP A 201 8.06 -19.40 1.40
N ILE A 202 7.62 -18.19 1.09
CA ILE A 202 7.91 -17.58 -0.21
C ILE A 202 9.29 -16.92 -0.10
N ASP A 203 10.33 -17.75 -0.16
CA ASP A 203 11.72 -17.34 -0.39
C ASP A 203 11.89 -16.81 -1.82
N GLN A 204 11.16 -15.79 -2.25
CA GLN A 204 11.36 -15.17 -3.58
C GLN A 204 11.02 -13.66 -3.57
N PHE A 205 12.07 -12.85 -3.51
CA PHE A 205 12.33 -11.77 -4.46
C PHE A 205 13.81 -11.82 -4.84
#